data_AF-A0A3D3E642-F1
#
_entry.id   AF-A0A3D3E642-F1
#
_cell.length_a   1.000
_cell.length_b   1.000
_cell.length_c   1.000
_cell.angle_alpha   90.00
_cell.angle_beta   90.00
_cell.angle_gamma   90.00
#
_symmetry.space_group_name_H-M   'P 1'
#
loop_
_entity.id
_entity.type
_entity.pdbx_description
1 polymer ?
#
loop_
_entity_poly.entity_id
_entity_poly.type
_entity_poly.pdbx_seq_one_letter_code
_entity_poly.pdbx_strand_id
1 'polypeptide(L)'
;AVNTAKNYLVSRGRKTPTSDIDPDDAENFSDAAMFRDNATPERILQRDRLKEVVFSAMAELPEELRIAVSLRELDGMSYDEIADVMDCPIGTVRSRIFRARESIEQKMQPYLEASA
;
A
#
# COMPACT_ATOMS: atom_id res chain seq x y z
N ALA A 1 -0.64 17.22 -4.51
CA ALA A 1 -0.05 16.46 -3.38
C ALA A 1 1.42 16.82 -3.15
N VAL A 2 2.29 16.72 -4.16
CA VAL A 2 3.75 16.96 -4.03
C VAL A 2 4.11 18.39 -3.59
N ASN A 3 3.49 19.43 -4.16
CA ASN A 3 3.79 20.82 -3.79
C ASN A 3 3.40 21.16 -2.34
N THR A 4 2.33 20.54 -1.83
CA THR A 4 1.90 20.70 -0.44
C THR A 4 2.91 20.07 0.51
N ALA A 5 3.38 18.86 0.21
CA ALA A 5 4.45 18.21 0.96
C ALA A 5 5.74 19.04 0.92
N LYS A 6 6.15 19.52 -0.26
CA LYS A 6 7.34 20.36 -0.44
C LYS A 6 7.28 21.65 0.40
N ASN A 7 6.16 22.37 0.37
CA ASN A 7 5.96 23.58 1.16
C ASN A 7 5.95 23.31 2.67
N TYR A 8 5.37 22.18 3.09
CA TYR A 8 5.39 21.74 4.48
C TYR A 8 6.81 21.43 4.98
N LEU A 9 7.63 20.77 4.16
CA LEU A 9 9.04 20.47 4.49
C LEU A 9 9.91 21.72 4.58
N VAL A 10 9.78 22.64 3.62
CA VAL A 10 10.50 23.92 3.60
C VAL A 10 10.15 24.80 4.80
N SER A 11 8.88 24.80 5.22
CA SER A 11 8.47 25.57 6.40
C SER A 11 8.90 24.94 7.73
N ARG A 12 9.08 23.61 7.80
CA ARG A 12 9.55 22.88 8.99
C ARG A 12 11.05 23.05 9.22
N GLY A 13 11.86 23.17 8.16
CA GLY A 13 13.32 23.37 8.22
C GLY A 13 13.77 24.78 8.66
N ARG A 14 12.89 25.78 8.69
CA ARG A 14 13.20 27.16 9.09
C ARG A 14 13.21 27.41 10.61
N LYS A 15 13.02 26.38 11.44
CA LYS A 15 12.82 26.51 12.91
C LYS A 15 14.05 26.30 13.80
N THR A 16 15.26 26.32 13.26
CA THR A 16 16.49 26.40 14.08
C THR A 16 17.29 27.65 13.70
N PRO A 17 17.39 28.66 14.58
CA PRO A 17 18.44 29.64 14.45
C PRO A 17 19.78 28.97 14.82
N THR A 18 20.81 29.28 14.04
CA THR A 18 22.23 28.91 14.19
C THR A 18 22.65 27.51 13.74
N SER A 19 23.11 27.39 12.50
CA SER A 19 24.49 27.04 12.14
C SER A 19 24.59 27.00 10.61
N ASP A 20 25.66 27.56 10.07
CA ASP A 20 25.96 27.54 8.64
C ASP A 20 26.18 26.08 8.20
N ILE A 21 25.22 25.53 7.45
CA ILE A 21 25.33 24.20 6.85
C ILE A 21 25.62 24.43 5.37
N ASP A 22 26.74 23.86 4.90
CA ASP A 22 27.19 23.89 3.51
C ASP A 22 26.13 23.22 2.60
N PRO A 23 25.66 23.87 1.52
CA PRO A 23 24.61 23.34 0.65
C PRO A 23 24.90 21.96 0.03
N ASP A 24 26.15 21.51 -0.01
CA ASP A 24 26.54 20.21 -0.57
C ASP A 24 26.33 19.00 0.38
N ASP A 25 26.11 19.21 1.69
CA ASP A 25 25.87 18.13 2.67
C ASP A 25 24.38 17.77 2.84
N ALA A 26 23.47 18.44 2.14
CA ALA A 26 22.03 18.27 2.27
C ALA A 26 21.46 17.03 1.57
N GLU A 27 22.22 16.38 0.68
CA GLU A 27 21.69 15.30 -0.16
C GLU A 27 21.61 13.94 0.54
N ASN A 28 22.29 13.74 1.68
CA ASN A 28 22.43 12.39 2.27
C ASN A 28 21.77 12.19 3.65
N PHE A 29 21.21 13.24 4.28
CA PHE A 29 20.77 13.14 5.69
C PHE A 29 19.24 13.07 5.91
N SER A 30 18.40 13.36 4.91
CA SER A 30 16.96 13.58 5.20
C SER A 30 16.02 12.42 4.88
N ASP A 31 16.33 11.50 3.97
CA ASP A 31 15.33 10.52 3.51
C ASP A 31 14.93 9.53 4.61
N ALA A 32 15.89 9.00 5.36
CA ALA A 32 15.59 8.06 6.44
C ALA A 32 14.96 8.72 7.68
N ALA A 33 15.12 10.03 7.88
CA ALA A 33 14.57 10.74 9.04
C ALA A 33 13.09 11.11 8.86
N MET A 34 12.67 11.43 7.64
CA MET A 34 11.29 11.86 7.35
C MET A 34 10.26 10.74 7.50
N PHE A 35 10.64 9.48 7.29
CA PHE A 35 9.74 8.32 7.51
C PHE A 35 9.55 7.94 8.99
N ARG A 36 10.40 8.44 9.91
CA ARG A 36 10.38 8.00 11.31
C ARG A 36 9.16 8.48 12.10
N ASP A 37 8.58 9.63 11.77
CA ASP A 37 7.40 10.18 12.45
C ASP A 37 6.14 9.28 12.30
N ASN A 38 6.09 8.41 11.29
CA ASN A 38 4.99 7.45 11.07
C ASN A 38 5.33 6.00 11.44
N ALA A 39 6.57 5.73 11.87
CA ALA A 39 7.12 4.39 12.03
C ALA A 39 7.37 4.06 13.50
N THR A 40 6.34 4.22 14.36
CA THR A 40 6.42 3.67 15.71
C THR A 40 6.58 2.14 15.61
N PRO A 41 7.32 1.49 16.53
CA PRO A 41 7.48 0.03 16.50
C PRO A 41 6.14 -0.72 16.45
N GLU A 42 5.14 -0.20 17.16
CA GLU A 42 3.76 -0.71 17.15
C GLU A 42 3.11 -0.61 15.76
N ARG A 43 3.21 0.54 15.09
CA ARG A 43 2.65 0.71 13.73
C ARG A 43 3.35 -0.14 12.69
N ILE A 44 4.67 -0.33 12.81
CA ILE A 44 5.41 -1.24 11.92
C ILE A 44 4.90 -2.67 12.10
N LEU A 45 4.82 -3.13 13.35
CA LEU A 45 4.34 -4.48 13.67
C LEU A 45 2.90 -4.69 13.17
N GLN A 46 2.03 -3.72 13.39
CA GLN A 46 0.64 -3.75 12.93
C GLN A 46 0.53 -3.79 11.41
N ARG A 47 1.33 -2.99 10.69
CA ARG A 47 1.40 -3.02 9.22
C ARG A 47 1.86 -4.38 8.72
N ASP A 48 2.90 -4.94 9.33
CA ASP A 48 3.48 -6.21 8.88
C ASP A 48 2.51 -7.37 9.17
N ARG A 49 1.83 -7.36 10.31
CA ARG A 49 0.73 -8.29 10.61
C ARG A 49 -0.42 -8.17 9.61
N LEU A 50 -0.82 -6.95 9.25
CA LEU A 50 -1.89 -6.75 8.27
C LEU A 50 -1.50 -7.30 6.89
N LYS A 51 -0.24 -7.13 6.48
CA LYS A 51 0.29 -7.73 5.24
C LYS A 51 0.20 -9.25 5.29
N GLU A 52 0.63 -9.88 6.38
CA GLU A 52 0.55 -11.34 6.54
C GLU A 52 -0.89 -11.85 6.40
N VAL A 53 -1.86 -11.14 6.98
CA VAL A 53 -3.28 -11.47 6.88
C VAL A 53 -3.77 -11.38 5.43
N VAL A 54 -3.39 -10.33 4.69
CA VAL A 54 -3.75 -10.18 3.28
C VAL A 54 -3.22 -11.34 2.45
N PHE A 55 -1.92 -11.65 2.57
CA PHE A 55 -1.32 -12.75 1.81
C PHE A 55 -1.93 -14.11 2.18
N SER A 56 -2.22 -14.35 3.46
CA SER A 56 -2.89 -15.57 3.91
C SER A 56 -4.31 -15.66 3.34
N ALA A 57 -5.08 -14.57 3.36
CA ALA A 57 -6.41 -14.53 2.78
C ALA A 57 -6.38 -14.81 1.27
N MET A 58 -5.41 -14.24 0.54
CA MET A 58 -5.20 -14.56 -0.87
C MET A 58 -4.87 -16.03 -1.11
N ALA A 59 -4.08 -16.65 -0.23
CA ALA A 59 -3.72 -18.07 -0.31
C ALA A 59 -4.91 -19.01 -0.02
N GLU A 60 -5.93 -18.55 0.71
CA GLU A 60 -7.17 -19.30 0.94
C GLU A 60 -8.19 -19.18 -0.19
N LEU A 61 -8.05 -18.19 -1.08
CA LEU A 61 -8.95 -18.00 -2.20
C LEU A 61 -8.92 -19.19 -3.17
N PRO A 62 -10.05 -19.58 -3.77
CA PRO A 62 -10.06 -20.43 -4.95
C PRO A 62 -9.13 -19.88 -6.04
N GLU A 63 -8.46 -20.79 -6.75
CA GLU A 63 -7.41 -20.45 -7.71
C GLU A 63 -7.85 -19.41 -8.75
N GLU A 64 -9.05 -19.55 -9.31
CA GLU A 64 -9.58 -18.60 -10.28
C GLU A 64 -9.76 -17.18 -9.72
N LEU A 65 -10.16 -17.05 -8.45
CA LEU A 65 -10.32 -15.75 -7.80
C LEU A 65 -8.96 -15.13 -7.51
N ARG A 66 -8.00 -15.95 -7.06
CA ARG A 66 -6.63 -15.54 -6.77
C ARG A 66 -5.93 -15.04 -8.03
N ILE A 67 -6.02 -15.78 -9.14
CA ILE A 67 -5.43 -15.37 -10.41
C ILE A 67 -6.02 -14.04 -10.88
N ALA A 68 -7.35 -13.92 -10.89
CA ALA A 68 -8.03 -12.70 -11.36
C ALA A 68 -7.63 -11.45 -10.55
N VAL A 69 -7.54 -11.58 -9.21
CA VAL A 69 -7.15 -10.44 -8.36
C VAL A 69 -5.64 -10.15 -8.44
N SER A 70 -4.78 -11.16 -8.57
CA SER A 70 -3.34 -10.95 -8.75
C SER A 70 -3.02 -10.22 -10.05
N LEU A 71 -3.60 -10.64 -11.18
CA LEU A 71 -3.41 -9.96 -12.46
C LEU A 71 -3.87 -8.50 -12.40
N ARG A 72 -4.92 -8.24 -11.61
CA ARG A 72 -5.45 -6.88 -11.44
C ARG A 72 -4.59 -6.00 -10.54
N GLU A 73 -4.23 -6.48 -9.35
CA GLU A 73 -3.62 -5.65 -8.29
C GLU A 73 -2.09 -5.66 -8.34
N LEU A 74 -1.48 -6.74 -8.82
CA LEU A 74 -0.03 -6.90 -8.88
C LEU A 74 0.51 -6.58 -10.27
N ASP A 75 -0.11 -7.13 -11.32
CA ASP A 75 0.32 -6.93 -12.71
C ASP A 75 -0.32 -5.69 -13.35
N GLY A 76 -1.35 -5.11 -12.73
CA GLY A 76 -1.99 -3.87 -13.18
C GLY A 76 -2.83 -4.01 -14.45
N MET A 77 -3.19 -5.24 -14.84
CA MET A 77 -3.92 -5.52 -16.08
C MET A 77 -5.35 -4.95 -16.05
N SER A 78 -5.83 -4.53 -17.22
CA SER A 78 -7.23 -4.14 -17.42
C SER A 78 -8.16 -5.36 -17.36
N TYR A 79 -9.45 -5.13 -17.17
CA TYR A 79 -10.42 -6.24 -17.11
C TYR A 79 -10.57 -6.96 -18.45
N ASP A 80 -10.36 -6.28 -19.57
CA ASP A 80 -10.39 -6.88 -20.90
C ASP A 80 -9.18 -7.78 -21.10
N GLU A 81 -7.97 -7.33 -20.75
CA GLU A 81 -6.75 -8.18 -20.86
C GLU A 81 -6.82 -9.40 -19.94
N ILE A 82 -7.39 -9.26 -18.73
CA ILE A 82 -7.60 -10.41 -17.83
C ILE A 82 -8.62 -11.39 -18.42
N ALA A 83 -9.67 -10.89 -19.08
CA ALA A 83 -10.67 -11.72 -19.74
C ALA A 83 -10.03 -12.57 -20.85
N ASP A 84 -9.15 -11.96 -21.65
CA ASP A 84 -8.40 -12.64 -22.70
C ASP A 84 -7.41 -13.68 -22.12
N VAL A 85 -6.67 -13.34 -21.07
CA VAL A 85 -5.70 -14.27 -20.42
C VAL A 85 -6.40 -15.46 -19.78
N MET A 86 -7.54 -15.24 -19.14
CA MET A 86 -8.29 -16.30 -18.43
C MET A 86 -9.31 -17.03 -19.31
N ASP A 87 -9.38 -16.69 -20.61
CA ASP A 87 -10.35 -17.21 -21.57
C ASP A 87 -11.79 -17.22 -21.01
N CYS A 88 -12.23 -16.06 -20.47
CA CYS A 88 -13.54 -15.95 -19.84
C CYS A 88 -14.19 -14.58 -20.09
N PRO A 89 -15.53 -14.46 -20.03
CA PRO A 89 -16.20 -13.18 -20.24
C PRO A 89 -15.76 -12.10 -19.23
N ILE A 90 -15.67 -10.84 -19.66
CA ILE A 90 -15.35 -9.71 -18.76
C ILE A 90 -16.29 -9.60 -17.55
N GLY A 91 -17.56 -10.01 -17.68
CA GLY A 91 -18.49 -10.07 -16.56
C GLY A 91 -18.04 -11.06 -15.48
N THR A 92 -17.49 -12.20 -15.89
CA THR A 92 -16.90 -13.20 -14.99
C THR A 92 -15.69 -12.62 -14.27
N VAL A 93 -14.77 -11.95 -14.99
CA VAL A 93 -13.62 -11.27 -14.38
C VAL A 93 -14.05 -10.28 -13.30
N ARG A 94 -15.01 -9.39 -13.59
CA ARG A 94 -15.55 -8.43 -12.62
C ARG A 94 -16.09 -9.13 -11.37
N SER A 95 -16.89 -10.18 -11.56
CA SER A 95 -17.45 -10.94 -10.43
C SER A 95 -16.40 -11.68 -9.62
N ARG A 96 -15.37 -12.24 -10.26
CA ARG A 96 -14.26 -12.93 -9.60
C ARG A 96 -13.44 -11.96 -8.75
N ILE A 97 -13.07 -10.81 -9.30
CA ILE A 97 -12.31 -9.76 -8.58
C ILE A 97 -13.14 -9.24 -7.40
N PHE A 98 -14.44 -8.99 -7.60
CA PHE A 98 -15.32 -8.53 -6.52
C PHE A 98 -15.36 -9.53 -5.36
N ARG A 99 -15.60 -10.82 -5.64
CA ARG A 99 -15.66 -11.88 -4.62
C ARG A 99 -14.31 -12.09 -3.92
N ALA A 100 -13.21 -11.97 -4.66
CA ALA A 100 -11.86 -12.03 -4.09
C ALA A 100 -11.65 -10.91 -3.07
N ARG A 101 -11.99 -9.67 -3.41
CA ARG A 101 -11.88 -8.51 -2.53
C ARG A 101 -12.77 -8.65 -1.29
N GLU A 102 -14.03 -9.06 -1.46
CA GLU A 102 -14.96 -9.30 -0.35
C GLU A 102 -14.41 -10.34 0.65
N SER A 103 -13.87 -11.45 0.14
CA SER A 103 -13.26 -12.48 0.99
C SER A 103 -12.02 -11.99 1.73
N ILE A 104 -11.18 -11.18 1.09
CA ILE A 104 -10.00 -10.58 1.72
C ILE A 104 -10.43 -9.56 2.79
N GLU A 105 -11.40 -8.70 2.49
CA GLU A 105 -11.92 -7.69 3.39
C GLU A 105 -12.50 -8.32 4.66
N GLN A 106 -13.29 -9.38 4.55
CA GLN A 106 -13.83 -10.13 5.69
C GLN A 106 -12.72 -10.65 6.62
N LYS A 107 -11.58 -11.06 6.07
CA LYS A 107 -10.42 -11.55 6.83
C LYS A 107 -9.62 -10.41 7.47
N MET A 108 -9.63 -9.23 6.84
CA MET A 108 -8.95 -8.03 7.35
C MET A 108 -9.75 -7.30 8.43
N GLN A 109 -11.09 -7.36 8.40
CA GLN A 109 -11.99 -6.60 9.28
C GLN A 109 -11.58 -6.61 10.76
N PRO A 110 -11.25 -7.76 11.39
CA PRO A 110 -10.89 -7.80 12.81
C PRO A 110 -9.61 -7.02 13.15
N TYR A 111 -8.72 -6.85 12.17
CA TYR A 111 -7.45 -6.15 12.34
C TYR A 111 -7.60 -4.64 12.11
N LEU A 112 -8.60 -4.21 11.35
CA LEU A 112 -8.91 -2.80 11.13
C LEU A 112 -9.68 -2.21 12.32
N GLU A 113 -10.61 -2.96 12.90
CA GLU A 113 -11.38 -2.51 14.08
C GLU A 113 -10.53 -2.43 15.36
N ALA A 114 -9.53 -3.30 15.50
CA ALA A 114 -8.55 -3.22 16.60
C ALA A 114 -7.63 -1.98 16.54
N SER A 115 -7.74 -1.18 15.46
CA SER A 115 -6.90 -0.02 15.16
C SER A 115 -7.62 1.32 15.31
N ALA A 116 -8.92 1.31 15.61
CA ALA A 116 -9.79 2.49 15.76
C ALA A 116 -10.05 2.82 17.23
#